data_AF-A0A2U1CCS0-F1
#
_entry.id   AF-A0A2U1CCS0-F1
#
_cell.length_a   1.000
_cell.length_b   1.000
_cell.length_c   1.000
_cell.angle_alpha   90.00
_cell.angle_beta   90.00
_cell.angle_gamma   90.00
#
_symmetry.space_group_name_H-M   'P 1'
#
loop_
_entity.id
_entity.type
_entity.pdbx_description
1 polymer ?
#
loop_
_entity_poly.entity_id
_entity_poly.type
_entity_poly.pdbx_seq_one_letter_code
_entity_poly.pdbx_strand_id
1 'polypeptide(L)'
;MDDDVTSKKGIYAYLMSGEEKHLSIRAFTESQKRAAYERQDGVCPVCKGQFAFEEMQGDHITPWSRGGKTIPENCKMLCADCNRRKSDI
;
A
#
# COMPACT_ATOMS: atom_id res chain seq x y z
N MET A 1 16.48 0.05 1.19
CA MET A 1 15.55 0.98 0.53
C MET A 1 15.25 0.36 -0.82
N ASP A 2 14.05 0.01 -1.25
CA ASP A 2 12.74 -0.11 -0.64
C ASP A 2 12.02 -1.13 -1.56
N ASP A 3 11.82 -2.37 -1.07
CA ASP A 3 11.51 -3.53 -1.92
C ASP A 3 10.03 -3.87 -1.81
N ASP A 4 9.27 -3.47 -2.84
CA ASP A 4 7.84 -3.70 -2.85
C ASP A 4 7.40 -4.20 -4.24
N VAL A 5 7.54 -5.50 -4.48
CA VAL A 5 7.31 -6.11 -5.81
C VAL A 5 6.00 -6.91 -5.82
N THR A 6 4.96 -6.37 -6.48
CA THR A 6 3.60 -6.94 -6.43
C THR A 6 3.23 -7.93 -7.55
N SER A 7 4.17 -8.41 -8.39
CA SER A 7 3.82 -9.33 -9.50
C SER A 7 4.95 -10.26 -9.95
N LYS A 8 4.66 -11.58 -9.99
CA LYS A 8 5.57 -12.65 -10.45
C LYS A 8 6.04 -12.50 -11.91
N LYS A 9 5.31 -11.76 -12.76
CA LYS A 9 5.75 -11.45 -14.13
C LYS A 9 6.78 -10.31 -14.18
N GLY A 10 6.70 -9.36 -13.25
CA GLY A 10 7.66 -8.24 -13.13
C GLY A 10 9.01 -8.69 -12.58
N ILE A 11 8.99 -9.69 -11.69
CA ILE A 11 10.20 -10.31 -11.11
C ILE A 11 11.10 -10.91 -12.20
N TYR A 12 10.53 -11.60 -13.19
CA TYR A 12 11.29 -12.24 -14.27
C TYR A 12 11.97 -11.21 -15.21
N ALA A 13 11.33 -10.07 -15.46
CA ALA A 13 11.91 -8.99 -16.26
C ALA A 13 13.03 -8.24 -15.50
N TYR A 14 12.90 -8.07 -14.18
CA TYR A 14 13.96 -7.52 -13.32
C TYR A 14 15.22 -8.39 -13.29
N LEU A 15 15.07 -9.71 -13.16
CA LEU A 15 16.18 -10.67 -13.19
C LEU A 15 16.95 -10.68 -14.52
N MET A 16 16.31 -10.28 -15.64
CA MET A 16 16.97 -10.24 -16.96
C MET A 16 17.54 -8.87 -17.34
N SER A 17 16.96 -7.76 -16.87
CA SER A 17 17.38 -6.41 -17.28
C SER A 17 18.00 -5.56 -16.17
N GLY A 18 17.83 -5.94 -14.89
CA GLY A 18 18.33 -5.18 -13.74
C GLY A 18 17.60 -3.85 -13.49
N GLU A 19 16.51 -3.58 -14.21
CA GLU A 19 15.79 -2.31 -14.14
C GLU A 19 14.56 -2.42 -13.22
N GLU A 20 14.56 -1.63 -12.13
CA GLU A 20 13.53 -1.63 -11.07
C GLU A 20 12.13 -1.22 -11.56
N LYS A 21 12.03 -0.61 -12.75
CA LYS A 21 10.77 -0.19 -13.41
C LYS A 21 9.82 -1.34 -13.76
N HIS A 22 10.32 -2.58 -13.79
CA HIS A 22 9.53 -3.77 -14.13
C HIS A 22 8.82 -4.38 -12.93
N LEU A 23 9.27 -4.04 -11.73
CA LEU A 23 8.57 -4.37 -10.51
C LEU A 23 7.41 -3.37 -10.48
N SER A 24 6.17 -3.85 -10.59
CA SER A 24 5.00 -3.01 -10.42
C SER A 24 4.90 -2.62 -8.94
N ILE A 25 5.80 -1.74 -8.48
CA ILE A 25 5.92 -1.37 -7.07
C ILE A 25 4.76 -0.44 -6.72
N ARG A 26 3.63 -1.07 -6.40
CA ARG A 26 2.38 -0.43 -6.06
C ARG A 26 2.09 -0.48 -4.58
N ALA A 27 2.91 -1.09 -3.72
CA ALA A 27 2.70 -1.02 -2.29
C ALA A 27 3.71 -0.10 -1.62
N PHE A 28 3.27 0.39 -0.47
CA PHE A 28 3.93 1.42 0.30
C PHE A 28 5.05 0.80 1.12
N THR A 29 6.08 1.59 1.35
CA THR A 29 7.18 1.22 2.25
C THR A 29 6.65 1.06 3.68
N GLU A 30 7.31 0.27 4.53
CA GLU A 30 6.93 0.14 5.95
C GLU A 30 6.96 1.50 6.68
N SER A 31 7.92 2.36 6.33
CA SER A 31 8.02 3.71 6.87
C SER A 31 6.84 4.61 6.45
N GLN A 32 6.37 4.48 5.20
CA GLN A 32 5.18 5.19 4.72
C GLN A 32 3.90 4.69 5.41
N LYS A 33 3.75 3.37 5.56
CA LYS A 33 2.63 2.77 6.31
C LYS A 33 2.63 3.25 7.76
N ARG A 34 3.79 3.27 8.42
CA ARG A 34 3.92 3.72 9.81
C ARG A 34 3.57 5.19 9.96
N ALA A 35 4.05 6.04 9.06
CA ALA A 35 3.68 7.46 9.05
C ALA A 35 2.16 7.65 8.85
N ALA A 36 1.52 6.86 7.97
CA ALA A 36 0.07 6.89 7.78
C ALA A 36 -0.69 6.36 9.00
N TYR A 37 -0.19 5.31 9.65
CA TYR A 37 -0.76 4.74 10.87
C TYR A 37 -0.73 5.73 12.02
N GLU A 38 0.41 6.40 12.25
CA GLU A 38 0.56 7.43 13.29
C GLU A 38 -0.34 8.63 13.02
N ARG A 39 -0.48 9.06 11.76
CA ARG A 39 -1.42 10.13 11.38
C ARG A 39 -2.88 9.77 11.63
N GLN A 40 -3.21 8.48 11.56
CA GLN A 40 -4.56 7.97 11.78
C GLN A 40 -4.77 7.47 13.21
N ASP A 41 -3.77 7.55 14.09
CA ASP A 41 -3.79 7.00 15.45
C ASP A 41 -4.18 5.50 15.52
N GLY A 42 -3.83 4.74 14.48
CA GLY A 42 -4.28 3.35 14.33
C GLY A 42 -5.78 3.17 14.13
N VAL A 43 -6.51 4.24 13.82
CA VAL A 43 -7.94 4.23 13.54
C VAL A 43 -8.18 4.04 12.05
N CYS A 44 -9.01 3.06 11.70
CA CYS A 44 -9.44 2.86 10.33
C CYS A 44 -10.48 3.92 9.94
N PRO A 45 -10.31 4.70 8.86
CA PRO A 45 -11.25 5.75 8.47
C PRO A 45 -12.61 5.22 8.00
N VAL A 46 -12.70 3.93 7.63
CA VAL A 46 -13.93 3.31 7.11
C VAL A 46 -14.83 2.81 8.25
N CYS A 47 -14.29 1.97 9.13
CA CYS A 47 -15.06 1.39 10.25
C CYS A 47 -14.89 2.16 11.56
N LYS A 48 -13.98 3.14 11.63
CA LYS A 48 -13.62 3.91 12.83
C LYS A 48 -13.15 3.07 14.02
N GLY A 49 -12.83 1.79 13.79
CA GLY A 49 -12.21 0.93 14.79
C GLY A 49 -10.71 1.21 14.90
N GLN A 50 -10.17 1.03 16.10
CA GLN A 50 -8.74 1.07 16.37
C GLN A 50 -8.15 -0.33 16.20
N PHE A 51 -7.07 -0.45 15.45
CA PHE A 51 -6.41 -1.71 15.12
C PHE A 51 -4.90 -1.58 15.34
N ALA A 52 -4.22 -2.71 15.59
CA ALA A 52 -2.77 -2.70 15.62
C ALA A 52 -2.19 -2.46 14.21
N PHE A 53 -0.96 -1.94 14.14
CA PHE A 53 -0.26 -1.70 12.87
C PHE A 53 -0.21 -2.95 11.98
N GLU A 54 -0.01 -4.12 12.60
CA GLU A 54 0.05 -5.42 11.92
C GLU A 54 -1.31 -5.87 11.33
N GLU A 55 -2.42 -5.35 11.86
CA GLU A 55 -3.78 -5.66 11.39
C GLU A 55 -4.28 -4.68 10.33
N MET A 56 -3.49 -3.63 10.06
CA MET A 56 -3.82 -2.60 9.07
C MET A 56 -2.97 -2.74 7.81
N GLN A 57 -3.55 -2.34 6.68
CA GLN A 57 -2.92 -2.39 5.37
C GLN A 57 -2.93 -1.01 4.73
N GLY A 58 -1.80 -0.63 4.12
CA GLY A 58 -1.68 0.61 3.37
C GLY A 58 -2.38 0.50 2.01
N ASP A 59 -3.34 1.37 1.76
CA ASP A 59 -4.11 1.46 0.53
C ASP A 59 -4.00 2.87 -0.08
N HIS A 60 -4.13 2.98 -1.40
CA HIS A 60 -4.08 4.28 -2.06
C HIS A 60 -5.39 5.03 -1.87
N ILE A 61 -5.33 6.27 -1.37
CA ILE A 61 -6.49 7.17 -1.31
C ILE A 61 -7.01 7.41 -2.73
N THR A 62 -6.12 7.88 -3.61
CA THR A 62 -6.34 8.01 -5.05
C THR A 62 -5.76 6.78 -5.74
N PRO A 63 -6.58 5.98 -6.43
CA PRO A 63 -6.09 4.78 -7.09
C PRO A 63 -5.07 5.15 -8.17
N TRP A 64 -4.09 4.26 -8.38
CA TRP A 64 -3.05 4.44 -9.38
C TRP A 64 -3.62 4.66 -10.79
N SER A 65 -4.74 4.00 -11.14
CA SER A 65 -5.45 4.18 -12.41
C SER A 65 -5.97 5.60 -12.65
N ARG A 66 -6.12 6.42 -11.60
CA ARG A 66 -6.51 7.82 -11.67
C ARG A 66 -5.32 8.78 -11.48
N GLY A 67 -4.09 8.29 -11.61
CA GLY A 67 -2.88 9.09 -11.43
C GLY A 67 -2.41 9.21 -9.98
N GLY A 68 -2.92 8.38 -9.07
CA GLY A 68 -2.46 8.33 -7.69
C GLY A 68 -1.01 7.89 -7.57
N LYS A 69 -0.18 8.71 -6.90
CA LYS A 69 1.24 8.42 -6.66
C LYS A 69 1.41 7.57 -5.40
N THR A 70 2.47 6.77 -5.33
CA THR A 70 2.85 6.01 -4.11
C THR A 70 3.64 6.92 -3.16
N ILE A 71 2.93 7.87 -2.54
CA ILE A 71 3.48 8.83 -1.57
C ILE A 71 2.77 8.68 -0.22
N PRO A 72 3.40 9.00 0.92
CA PRO A 72 2.79 8.86 2.24
C PRO A 72 1.50 9.68 2.40
N GLU A 73 1.34 10.76 1.64
CA GLU A 73 0.09 11.54 1.60
C GLU A 73 -1.07 10.83 0.89
N ASN A 74 -0.75 9.92 -0.04
CA ASN A 74 -1.73 9.10 -0.75
C ASN A 74 -1.88 7.72 -0.10
N CYS A 75 -1.19 7.46 1.01
CA CYS A 75 -1.28 6.25 1.80
C CYS A 75 -2.34 6.44 2.90
N LYS A 76 -3.33 5.54 2.93
CA LYS A 76 -4.26 5.42 4.07
C LYS A 76 -4.15 4.02 4.65
N MET A 77 -4.20 3.91 5.97
CA MET A 77 -4.24 2.61 6.64
C MET A 77 -5.69 2.15 6.76
N LEU A 78 -6.01 0.99 6.22
CA LEU A 78 -7.32 0.35 6.32
C LEU A 78 -7.22 -0.92 7.14
N CYS A 79 -8.27 -1.22 7.91
CA CYS A 79 -8.39 -2.51 8.57
C CYS A 79 -8.39 -3.64 7.52
N ALA A 80 -7.80 -4.80 7.82
CA ALA A 80 -7.75 -5.92 6.86
C ALA A 80 -9.13 -6.31 6.30
N ASP A 81 -10.17 -6.26 7.13
CA ASP A 81 -11.56 -6.52 6.74
C ASP A 81 -12.10 -5.45 5.77
N CYS A 82 -11.84 -4.17 6.07
CA CYS A 82 -12.23 -3.01 5.28
C CYS A 82 -11.54 -3.02 3.91
N ASN A 83 -10.25 -3.35 3.90
CA ASN A 83 -9.46 -3.44 2.67
C ASN A 83 -9.95 -4.59 1.80
N ARG A 84 -10.28 -5.74 2.40
CA ARG A 84 -10.87 -6.88 1.69
C ARG A 84 -12.21 -6.53 1.05
N ARG A 85 -13.10 -5.86 1.78
CA ARG A 85 -14.39 -5.39 1.25
C ARG A 85 -14.24 -4.37 0.12
N LYS A 86 -13.19 -3.55 0.15
CA LYS A 86 -12.90 -2.55 -0.89
C LYS A 86 -12.41 -3.18 -2.20
N SER A 87 -11.70 -4.30 -2.16
CA SER A 87 -11.23 -5.00 -3.37
C SER A 87 -12.33 -5.73 -4.14
N ASP A 88 -13.49 -5.95 -3.53
CA ASP A 88 -14.64 -6.65 -4.12
C ASP A 88 -15.60 -5.70 -4.88
N ILE A 89 -15.24 -4.42 -5.02
CA ILE A 89 -16.01 -3.35 -5.69
C ILE A 89 -15.10 -2.64 -6.69
#